data_AF-A0A023GL03-F1
#
_entry.id   AF-A0A023GL03-F1
#
_cell.length_a   1.000
_cell.length_b   1.000
_cell.length_c   1.000
_cell.angle_alpha   90.00
_cell.angle_beta   90.00
_cell.angle_gamma   90.00
#
_symmetry.space_group_name_H-M   'P 1'
#
loop_
_entity.id
_entity.type
_entity.pdbx_description
1 polymer ?
#
loop_
_entity_poly.entity_id
_entity_poly.type
_entity_poly.pdbx_seq_one_letter_code
_entity_poly.pdbx_strand_id
1 'polypeptide(L)'
;MADARKLTKAERCSLFLLDKEQNELVAKVFDGHLAEDGSESMTEVRIPADQGIAGHVATSGELLNIIDAYAHPLFYRKMDETTGFRTRNILCFPIKDDSGVIGVAELCNKINGKFFTLFDEEMAKAFSIYCGISIMHSLMWKKVRDAQHRSKLSNELMMYHMLVSSEDVKQLVNSEVPPLTSFSPDFAKFSFTPRTIPEKTTLVVVIAMFEDLGFISRFKIPRDSLAKFVLMVKKGYRDPPYHNWMHAFAVAHFCYLLLKNLSLIGPYLTELEGLSLFVACLCHDLDHRGTNNSFQLTSKSILASLYSSEGSVMERHHFAQAMAILNTDGCNIFENLSRQEYTDCLDQMRDTILATDLAHHFRIVQELKLMVDEGYNYDNRKHHCLLTSMLVTCCDLSDQTKDWKSSKKIAELIYNEFFSQGDLEKAMGVKPSEMMDREKAYIPELQIHFIQTIVKPIFDLLAEMFPAARETAEAVDHNKMYWERVSDICRRRYANSASSLDLFEDEKLEKEVLQCLEKIEEHE
;
A
#
# COMPACT_ATOMS: atom_id res chain seq x y z
N MET A 1 38.59 20.38 1.64
CA MET A 1 39.84 20.46 2.45
C MET A 1 41.00 21.20 1.79
N ALA A 2 41.19 21.08 0.47
CA ALA A 2 42.16 21.92 -0.24
C ALA A 2 41.96 23.44 0.00
N ASP A 3 40.72 23.89 0.12
CA ASP A 3 40.40 25.29 0.42
C ASP A 3 40.75 25.68 1.85
N ALA A 4 40.50 24.82 2.84
CA ALA A 4 40.92 25.02 4.23
C ALA A 4 42.43 25.23 4.34
N ARG A 5 43.19 24.40 3.60
CA ARG A 5 44.65 24.46 3.50
C ARG A 5 45.12 25.76 2.86
N LYS A 6 44.46 26.21 1.78
CA LYS A 6 44.78 27.47 1.10
C LYS A 6 44.46 28.70 1.95
N LEU A 7 43.30 28.72 2.60
CA LEU A 7 42.82 29.84 3.42
C LEU A 7 43.72 30.10 4.62
N THR A 8 44.16 29.02 5.29
CA THR A 8 45.02 29.09 6.48
C THR A 8 46.50 28.94 6.17
N LYS A 9 46.88 28.75 4.90
CA LYS A 9 48.27 28.49 4.46
C LYS A 9 48.93 27.36 5.25
N ALA A 10 48.27 26.21 5.39
CA ALA A 10 48.81 25.02 6.05
C ALA A 10 49.53 24.09 5.04
N GLU A 11 50.48 23.27 5.49
CA GLU A 11 51.13 22.25 4.62
C GLU A 11 50.23 21.02 4.43
N ARG A 12 49.48 20.61 5.45
CA ARG A 12 48.54 19.48 5.39
C ARG A 12 47.23 19.79 6.10
N CYS A 13 46.16 19.13 5.65
CA CYS A 13 44.85 19.16 6.28
C CYS A 13 44.29 17.74 6.39
N SER A 14 43.79 17.38 7.57
CA SER A 14 43.13 16.11 7.85
C SER A 14 41.70 16.35 8.33
N LEU A 15 40.76 15.54 7.84
CA LEU A 15 39.36 15.54 8.30
C LEU A 15 39.03 14.21 8.96
N PHE A 16 38.55 14.28 10.19
CA PHE A 16 37.99 13.16 10.91
C PHE A 16 36.50 13.38 11.16
N LEU A 17 35.67 12.40 10.84
CA LEU A 17 34.25 12.40 11.21
C LEU A 17 34.05 11.55 12.46
N LEU A 18 33.21 12.01 13.38
CA LEU A 18 32.90 11.30 14.61
C LEU A 18 31.84 10.23 14.35
N ASP A 19 32.21 8.97 14.55
CA ASP A 19 31.28 7.85 14.65
C ASP A 19 30.79 7.75 16.11
N LYS A 20 29.57 8.23 16.35
CA LYS A 20 28.96 8.24 17.70
C LYS A 20 28.62 6.83 18.20
N GLU A 21 28.43 5.84 17.33
CA GLU A 21 28.05 4.48 17.74
C GLU A 21 29.26 3.71 18.29
N GLN A 22 30.42 3.88 17.65
CA GLN A 22 31.66 3.22 18.06
C GLN A 22 32.58 4.11 18.92
N ASN A 23 32.23 5.40 19.08
CA ASN A 23 33.02 6.41 19.78
C ASN A 23 34.43 6.56 19.19
N GLU A 24 34.52 6.62 17.85
CA GLU A 24 35.76 6.70 17.09
C GLU A 24 35.74 7.88 16.11
N LEU A 25 36.91 8.43 15.82
CA LEU A 25 37.16 9.40 14.76
C LEU A 25 37.66 8.66 13.51
N VAL A 26 36.89 8.77 12.43
CA VAL A 26 37.16 8.11 11.15
C VAL A 26 37.75 9.14 10.18
N ALA A 27 38.99 8.93 9.74
CA ALA A 27 39.63 9.77 8.74
C ALA A 27 38.94 9.63 7.38
N LYS A 28 38.40 10.73 6.84
CA LYS A 28 37.80 10.78 5.50
C LYS A 28 38.69 11.47 4.47
N VAL A 29 39.59 12.33 4.91
CA VAL A 29 40.60 12.97 4.05
C VAL A 29 41.91 12.97 4.83
N PHE A 30 42.93 12.30 4.28
CA PHE A 30 44.29 12.28 4.83
C PHE A 30 45.26 12.62 3.69
N ASP A 31 45.83 13.83 3.71
CA ASP A 31 46.80 14.32 2.71
C ASP A 31 48.15 13.55 2.73
N GLY A 32 48.22 12.35 3.32
CA GLY A 32 49.43 11.56 3.55
C GLY A 32 49.56 10.29 2.72
N HIS A 33 48.54 9.84 1.98
CA HIS A 33 48.58 8.66 1.10
C HIS A 33 47.91 8.97 -0.25
N LEU A 34 48.59 9.76 -1.08
CA LEU A 34 48.30 9.77 -2.52
C LEU A 34 49.10 8.63 -3.13
N ALA A 35 48.42 7.57 -3.59
CA ALA A 35 49.06 6.60 -4.48
C ALA A 35 49.46 7.33 -5.78
N GLU A 36 50.66 7.07 -6.29
CA GLU A 36 51.22 7.70 -7.50
C GLU A 36 50.39 7.40 -8.77
N ASP A 37 49.37 6.55 -8.69
CA ASP A 37 48.50 6.11 -9.79
C ASP A 37 47.09 6.74 -9.79
N GLY A 38 46.78 7.63 -8.84
CA GLY A 38 45.45 8.25 -8.76
C GLY A 38 44.34 7.30 -8.28
N SER A 39 44.67 6.13 -7.73
CA SER A 39 43.72 5.26 -7.04
C SER A 39 43.62 5.61 -5.55
N GLU A 40 42.40 5.84 -5.06
CA GLU A 40 42.14 6.05 -3.63
C GLU A 40 42.31 4.73 -2.87
N SER A 41 43.46 4.49 -2.24
CA SER A 41 43.57 3.39 -1.27
C SER A 41 42.83 3.77 0.01
N MET A 42 41.54 3.43 0.08
CA MET A 42 40.67 3.62 1.25
C MET A 42 41.01 2.63 2.38
N THR A 43 42.13 2.81 3.07
CA THR A 43 42.25 2.28 4.44
C THR A 43 41.68 3.34 5.39
N GLU A 44 40.45 3.13 5.88
CA GLU A 44 39.84 4.01 6.88
C GLU A 44 40.68 4.01 8.16
N VAL A 45 41.39 5.11 8.43
CA VAL A 45 42.13 5.29 9.69
C VAL A 45 41.12 5.64 10.77
N ARG A 46 41.05 4.81 11.82
CA ARG A 46 40.16 4.98 12.97
C ARG A 46 41.00 5.22 14.22
N ILE A 47 40.64 6.24 14.99
CA ILE A 47 41.25 6.55 16.29
C ILE A 47 40.15 6.74 17.34
N PRO A 48 40.36 6.35 18.61
CA PRO A 48 39.40 6.63 19.67
C PRO A 48 39.08 8.13 19.77
N ALA A 49 37.80 8.47 20.00
CA ALA A 49 37.34 9.86 19.99
C ALA A 49 37.86 10.72 21.15
N ASP A 50 38.53 10.12 22.14
CA ASP A 50 39.15 10.79 23.29
C ASP A 50 40.69 10.85 23.19
N GLN A 51 41.27 10.31 22.13
CA GLN A 51 42.72 10.15 22.01
C GLN A 51 43.37 11.27 21.18
N GLY A 52 44.48 11.79 21.70
CA GLY A 52 45.33 12.77 21.01
C GLY A 52 44.70 14.14 20.85
N ILE A 53 45.26 14.94 19.95
CA ILE A 53 44.81 16.32 19.70
C ILE A 53 43.40 16.33 19.10
N ALA A 54 43.16 15.52 18.08
CA ALA A 54 41.85 15.41 17.45
C ALA A 54 40.77 14.94 18.44
N GLY A 55 41.07 13.97 19.31
CA GLY A 55 40.12 13.50 20.33
C GLY A 55 39.84 14.54 21.42
N HIS A 56 40.84 15.30 21.85
CA HIS A 56 40.63 16.40 22.78
C HIS A 56 39.71 17.48 22.20
N VAL A 57 39.90 17.85 20.93
CA VAL A 57 39.01 18.81 20.25
C VAL A 57 37.62 18.23 20.02
N ALA A 58 37.52 16.93 19.72
CA ALA A 58 36.23 16.25 19.55
C ALA A 58 35.39 16.25 20.84
N THR A 59 36.04 16.03 21.99
CA THR A 59 35.40 15.93 23.30
C THR A 59 35.12 17.29 23.94
N SER A 60 36.08 18.23 23.87
CA SER A 60 35.91 19.58 24.40
C SER A 60 34.99 20.45 23.54
N GLY A 61 34.97 20.21 22.23
CA GLY A 61 34.33 21.08 21.28
C GLY A 61 35.00 22.45 21.16
N GLU A 62 36.24 22.62 21.61
CA GLU A 62 36.97 23.89 21.52
C GLU A 62 38.15 23.78 20.56
N LEU A 63 38.43 24.88 19.86
CA LEU A 63 39.58 24.96 18.96
C LEU A 63 40.89 24.94 19.76
N LEU A 64 41.89 24.22 19.27
CA LEU A 64 43.21 24.12 19.86
C LEU A 64 44.30 24.54 18.86
N ASN A 65 45.07 25.58 19.22
CA ASN A 65 46.20 26.08 18.45
C ASN A 65 47.52 25.77 19.18
N ILE A 66 48.35 24.91 18.58
CA ILE A 66 49.58 24.38 19.17
C ILE A 66 50.78 24.96 18.43
N ILE A 67 51.63 25.68 19.16
CA ILE A 67 52.81 26.38 18.62
C ILE A 67 53.98 25.41 18.39
N ASP A 68 54.15 24.41 19.26
CA ASP A 68 55.16 23.34 19.15
C ASP A 68 54.49 21.99 19.42
N ALA A 69 54.32 21.19 18.36
CA ALA A 69 53.69 19.89 18.43
C ALA A 69 54.47 18.91 19.33
N TYR A 70 55.80 18.89 19.27
CA TYR A 70 56.61 17.91 20.01
C TYR A 70 56.67 18.22 21.51
N ALA A 71 56.45 19.49 21.90
CA ALA A 71 56.34 19.90 23.29
C ALA A 71 54.94 19.63 23.88
N HIS A 72 53.92 19.39 23.05
CA HIS A 72 52.54 19.25 23.51
C HIS A 72 52.24 17.83 24.02
N PRO A 73 51.65 17.66 25.22
CA PRO A 73 51.44 16.35 25.84
C PRO A 73 50.48 15.43 25.07
N LEU A 74 49.59 16.01 24.26
CA LEU A 74 48.61 15.26 23.46
C LEU A 74 49.11 14.84 22.07
N PHE A 75 50.33 15.21 21.67
CA PHE A 75 50.84 14.93 20.32
C PHE A 75 51.34 13.49 20.18
N TYR A 76 50.84 12.79 19.17
CA TYR A 76 51.17 11.38 18.92
C TYR A 76 52.29 11.21 17.88
N ARG A 77 53.53 11.07 18.34
CA ARG A 77 54.75 11.08 17.51
C ARG A 77 54.89 9.91 16.53
N LYS A 78 54.31 8.74 16.82
CA LYS A 78 54.45 7.53 15.99
C LYS A 78 53.93 7.73 14.56
N MET A 79 52.98 8.64 14.35
CA MET A 79 52.44 8.96 13.03
C MET A 79 53.47 9.71 12.17
N ASP A 80 54.20 10.67 12.74
CA ASP A 80 55.31 11.36 12.07
C ASP A 80 56.43 10.37 11.72
N GLU A 81 56.78 9.47 12.65
CA GLU A 81 57.83 8.45 12.46
C GLU A 81 57.51 7.50 11.30
N THR A 82 56.22 7.14 11.13
CA THR A 82 55.77 6.21 10.08
C THR A 82 55.65 6.91 8.73
N THR A 83 55.26 8.19 8.71
CA THR A 83 55.00 8.94 7.47
C THR A 83 56.19 9.75 6.96
N GLY A 84 57.24 9.91 7.77
CA GLY A 84 58.39 10.77 7.49
C GLY A 84 58.07 12.27 7.50
N PHE A 85 56.84 12.65 7.83
CA PHE A 85 56.42 14.04 7.95
C PHE A 85 56.78 14.57 9.33
N ARG A 86 57.32 15.79 9.40
CA ARG A 86 57.64 16.44 10.68
C ARG A 86 56.62 17.53 10.98
N THR A 87 55.80 17.28 12.00
CA THR A 87 54.81 18.23 12.48
C THR A 87 55.45 19.25 13.45
N ARG A 88 55.35 20.54 13.11
CA ARG A 88 55.91 21.69 13.86
C ARG A 88 54.84 22.37 14.70
N ASN A 89 53.72 22.73 14.08
CA ASN A 89 52.59 23.41 14.70
C ASN A 89 51.27 22.88 14.14
N ILE A 90 50.20 22.96 14.93
CA ILE A 90 48.91 22.33 14.63
C ILE A 90 47.80 23.31 14.97
N LEU A 91 46.85 23.50 14.07
CA LEU A 91 45.58 24.17 14.33
C LEU A 91 44.45 23.15 14.15
N CYS A 92 43.86 22.73 15.26
CA CYS A 92 42.81 21.72 15.28
C CYS A 92 41.50 22.35 15.74
N PHE A 93 40.42 22.12 15.00
CA PHE A 93 39.14 22.76 15.27
C PHE A 93 37.95 21.83 15.03
N PRO A 94 36.89 21.96 15.84
CA PRO A 94 35.74 21.09 15.75
C PRO A 94 34.81 21.55 14.61
N ILE A 95 34.15 20.57 14.02
CA ILE A 95 33.02 20.75 13.11
C ILE A 95 31.77 20.36 13.89
N LYS A 96 30.84 21.31 14.02
CA LYS A 96 29.65 21.15 14.85
C LYS A 96 28.37 21.21 14.01
N ASP A 97 27.34 20.51 14.48
CA ASP A 97 25.95 20.71 14.11
C ASP A 97 25.13 21.13 15.36
N ASP A 98 23.82 21.23 15.21
CA ASP A 98 22.91 21.59 16.31
C ASP A 98 22.91 20.55 17.47
N SER A 99 23.39 19.32 17.21
CA SER A 99 23.48 18.22 18.17
C SER A 99 24.85 18.09 18.85
N GLY A 100 25.85 18.87 18.43
CA GLY A 100 27.20 18.87 18.99
C GLY A 100 28.30 18.65 17.94
N VAL A 101 29.44 18.11 18.36
CA VAL A 101 30.58 17.87 17.45
C VAL A 101 30.27 16.66 16.56
N ILE A 102 30.41 16.84 15.24
CA ILE A 102 30.23 15.80 14.21
C ILE A 102 31.55 15.39 13.55
N GLY A 103 32.62 16.14 13.78
CA GLY A 103 33.94 15.85 13.26
C GLY A 103 34.97 16.87 13.72
N VAL A 104 36.21 16.65 13.34
CA VAL A 104 37.35 17.48 13.67
C VAL A 104 38.22 17.66 12.44
N ALA A 105 38.68 18.89 12.21
CA ALA A 105 39.66 19.19 11.19
C ALA A 105 40.98 19.60 11.83
N GLU A 106 42.08 19.12 11.26
CA GLU A 106 43.43 19.37 11.76
C GLU A 106 44.30 19.92 10.63
N LEU A 107 44.89 21.09 10.86
CA LEU A 107 45.81 21.77 9.94
C LEU A 107 47.22 21.69 10.51
N CYS A 108 48.15 21.13 9.74
CA CYS A 108 49.54 20.98 10.18
C CYS A 108 50.46 21.94 9.42
N ASN A 109 51.40 22.52 10.15
CA ASN A 109 52.49 23.38 9.68
C ASN A 109 52.04 24.60 8.89
N LYS A 110 52.11 25.78 9.52
CA LYS A 110 51.96 27.07 8.85
C LYS A 110 53.07 27.27 7.82
N ILE A 111 52.67 27.61 6.59
CA ILE A 111 53.56 28.03 5.49
C ILE A 111 53.87 29.52 5.67
N ASN A 112 55.14 29.89 5.50
CA ASN A 112 55.64 31.26 5.64
C ASN A 112 55.35 31.90 7.01
N GLY A 113 55.23 31.10 8.07
CA GLY A 113 54.99 31.55 9.43
C GLY A 113 55.53 30.55 10.46
N LYS A 114 55.77 31.02 11.69
CA LYS A 114 56.26 30.15 12.78
C LYS A 114 55.15 29.33 13.43
N PHE A 115 53.92 29.83 13.44
CA PHE A 115 52.71 29.22 14.02
C PHE A 115 51.45 29.86 13.42
N PHE A 116 50.27 29.26 13.66
CA PHE A 116 48.99 29.81 13.24
C PHE A 116 48.60 31.03 14.09
N THR A 117 48.11 32.07 13.44
CA THR A 117 47.73 33.35 14.07
C THR A 117 46.27 33.36 14.53
N LEU A 118 45.88 34.33 15.36
CA LEU A 118 44.47 34.53 15.73
C LEU A 118 43.55 34.71 14.51
N PHE A 119 44.05 35.36 13.46
CA PHE A 119 43.32 35.49 12.19
C PHE A 119 43.10 34.12 11.52
N ASP A 120 44.07 33.21 11.61
CA ASP A 120 43.90 31.84 11.11
C ASP A 120 42.85 31.06 11.91
N GLU A 121 42.75 31.30 13.22
CA GLU A 121 41.71 30.72 14.07
C GLU A 121 40.32 31.22 13.69
N GLU A 122 40.14 32.53 13.45
CA GLU A 122 38.86 33.08 12.99
C GLU A 122 38.46 32.53 11.63
N MET A 123 39.42 32.43 10.70
CA MET A 123 39.19 31.81 9.39
C MET A 123 38.82 30.32 9.51
N ALA A 124 39.49 29.57 10.40
CA ALA A 124 39.18 28.17 10.65
C ALA A 124 37.79 27.99 11.28
N LYS A 125 37.39 28.85 12.22
CA LYS A 125 36.05 28.87 12.81
C LYS A 125 34.98 29.17 11.76
N ALA A 126 35.18 30.19 10.92
CA ALA A 126 34.25 30.50 9.84
C ALA A 126 34.11 29.31 8.87
N PHE A 127 35.24 28.70 8.50
CA PHE A 127 35.26 27.52 7.63
C PHE A 127 34.59 26.29 8.27
N SER A 128 34.70 26.12 9.59
CA SER A 128 34.11 24.97 10.30
C SER A 128 32.58 24.99 10.25
N ILE A 129 31.96 26.18 10.29
CA ILE A 129 30.50 26.35 10.14
C ILE A 129 30.05 25.87 8.76
N TYR A 130 30.71 26.31 7.69
CA TYR A 130 30.38 25.88 6.32
C TYR A 130 30.59 24.38 6.11
N CYS A 131 31.64 23.83 6.70
CA CYS A 131 31.90 22.39 6.69
C CYS A 131 30.81 21.62 7.42
N GLY A 132 30.35 22.11 8.58
CA GLY A 132 29.27 21.48 9.36
C GLY A 132 27.99 21.34 8.54
N ILE A 133 27.54 22.45 7.94
CA ILE A 133 26.34 22.48 7.10
C ILE A 133 26.48 21.54 5.89
N SER A 134 27.63 21.59 5.21
CA SER A 134 27.87 20.81 3.99
C SER A 134 27.97 19.31 4.26
N ILE A 135 28.66 18.91 5.33
CA ILE A 135 28.77 17.51 5.75
C ILE A 135 27.40 17.01 6.20
N MET A 136 26.66 17.79 7.00
CA MET A 136 25.32 17.44 7.44
C MET A 136 24.37 17.22 6.25
N HIS A 137 24.30 18.18 5.32
CA HIS A 137 23.48 18.04 4.11
C HIS A 137 23.88 16.82 3.30
N SER A 138 25.17 16.58 3.09
CA SER A 138 25.66 15.41 2.34
C SER A 138 25.28 14.09 3.02
N LEU A 139 25.46 13.98 4.35
CA LEU A 139 25.10 12.79 5.13
C LEU A 139 23.59 12.55 5.15
N MET A 140 22.78 13.61 5.34
CA MET A 140 21.32 13.50 5.29
C MET A 140 20.84 13.06 3.91
N TRP A 141 21.37 13.68 2.85
CA TRP A 141 21.06 13.28 1.46
C TRP A 141 21.41 11.82 1.20
N LYS A 142 22.58 11.37 1.67
CA LYS A 142 23.00 9.97 1.56
C LYS A 142 22.03 9.04 2.29
N LYS A 143 21.64 9.36 3.53
CA LYS A 143 20.66 8.58 4.30
C LYS A 143 19.30 8.48 3.59
N VAL A 144 18.79 9.60 3.07
CA VAL A 144 17.52 9.64 2.32
C VAL A 144 17.63 8.78 1.06
N ARG A 145 18.72 8.92 0.29
CA ARG A 145 18.94 8.14 -0.93
C ARG A 145 19.06 6.64 -0.64
N ASP A 146 19.79 6.26 0.40
CA ASP A 146 19.95 4.85 0.79
C ASP A 146 18.61 4.25 1.27
N ALA A 147 17.80 5.03 2.00
CA ALA A 147 16.44 4.63 2.37
C ALA A 147 15.51 4.48 1.16
N GLN A 148 15.56 5.42 0.20
CA GLN A 148 14.82 5.34 -1.06
C GLN A 148 15.23 4.12 -1.89
N HIS A 149 16.53 3.83 -2.01
CA HIS A 149 17.02 2.65 -2.72
C HIS A 149 16.53 1.34 -2.08
N ARG A 150 16.57 1.23 -0.75
CA ARG A 150 16.03 0.05 -0.04
C ARG A 150 14.53 -0.13 -0.25
N SER A 151 13.77 0.96 -0.15
CA SER A 151 12.32 0.95 -0.38
C SER A 151 12.00 0.52 -1.82
N LYS A 152 12.69 1.11 -2.81
CA LYS A 152 12.52 0.77 -4.22
C LYS A 152 12.82 -0.71 -4.50
N LEU A 153 13.93 -1.25 -3.97
CA LEU A 153 14.28 -2.65 -4.15
C LEU A 153 13.24 -3.59 -3.51
N SER A 154 12.75 -3.26 -2.31
CA SER A 154 11.70 -4.03 -1.65
C SER A 154 10.41 -4.07 -2.47
N ASN A 155 9.99 -2.90 -3.01
CA ASN A 155 8.82 -2.82 -3.87
C ASN A 155 9.03 -3.62 -5.17
N GLU A 156 10.19 -3.49 -5.83
CA GLU A 156 10.50 -4.25 -7.04
C GLU A 156 10.46 -5.77 -6.82
N LEU A 157 10.95 -6.26 -5.67
CA LEU A 157 10.88 -7.68 -5.31
C LEU A 157 9.44 -8.16 -5.05
N MET A 158 8.62 -7.36 -4.36
CA MET A 158 7.20 -7.67 -4.14
C MET A 158 6.43 -7.72 -5.46
N MET A 159 6.79 -6.85 -6.40
CA MET A 159 6.03 -6.57 -7.61
C MET A 159 6.55 -7.25 -8.87
N TYR A 160 7.61 -8.08 -8.79
CA TYR A 160 8.21 -8.71 -9.97
C TYR A 160 7.18 -9.42 -10.87
N HIS A 161 6.17 -10.04 -10.27
CA HIS A 161 5.08 -10.72 -10.98
C HIS A 161 3.99 -9.78 -11.53
N MET A 162 3.94 -8.53 -11.08
CA MET A 162 2.94 -7.51 -11.46
C MET A 162 3.46 -6.54 -12.54
N LEU A 163 4.72 -6.66 -12.97
CA LEU A 163 5.34 -5.72 -13.90
C LEU A 163 4.59 -5.67 -15.24
N VAL A 164 4.28 -4.45 -15.68
CA VAL A 164 3.60 -4.14 -16.94
C VAL A 164 4.62 -3.68 -17.97
N SER A 165 4.48 -4.14 -19.21
CA SER A 165 5.39 -3.73 -20.27
C SER A 165 5.06 -2.30 -20.71
N SER A 166 6.05 -1.54 -21.16
CA SER A 166 5.82 -0.20 -21.69
C SER A 166 4.93 -0.21 -22.95
N GLU A 167 4.87 -1.33 -23.67
CA GLU A 167 4.01 -1.49 -24.85
C GLU A 167 2.54 -1.63 -24.44
N ASP A 168 2.22 -2.46 -23.44
CA ASP A 168 0.85 -2.60 -22.92
C ASP A 168 0.30 -1.25 -22.44
N VAL A 169 1.15 -0.46 -21.75
CA VAL A 169 0.79 0.89 -21.29
C VAL A 169 0.49 1.80 -22.47
N LYS A 170 1.37 1.86 -23.47
CA LYS A 170 1.14 2.68 -24.68
C LYS A 170 -0.12 2.28 -25.42
N GLN A 171 -0.39 0.97 -25.52
CA GLN A 171 -1.60 0.47 -26.16
C GLN A 171 -2.84 0.95 -25.43
N LEU A 172 -2.88 0.85 -24.10
CA LEU A 172 -4.02 1.31 -23.31
C LEU A 172 -4.17 2.84 -23.33
N VAL A 173 -3.08 3.59 -23.25
CA VAL A 173 -3.09 5.06 -23.34
C VAL A 173 -3.68 5.52 -24.68
N ASN A 174 -3.28 4.89 -25.78
CA ASN A 174 -3.75 5.23 -27.13
C ASN A 174 -5.11 4.62 -27.48
N SER A 175 -5.69 3.78 -26.61
CA SER A 175 -7.01 3.21 -26.84
C SER A 175 -8.08 4.28 -26.76
N GLU A 176 -9.03 4.25 -27.70
CA GLU A 176 -10.23 5.07 -27.63
C GLU A 176 -11.08 4.64 -26.44
N VAL A 177 -11.63 5.61 -25.71
CA VAL A 177 -12.51 5.38 -24.56
C VAL A 177 -13.92 5.70 -25.01
N PRO A 178 -14.71 4.71 -25.46
CA PRO A 178 -16.05 4.97 -25.94
C PRO A 178 -16.99 5.26 -24.76
N PRO A 179 -18.16 5.89 -25.00
CA PRO A 179 -19.16 6.11 -23.96
C PRO A 179 -19.59 4.79 -23.31
N LEU A 180 -19.84 4.79 -22.01
CA LEU A 180 -20.17 3.56 -21.26
C LEU A 180 -21.39 2.81 -21.82
N THR A 181 -22.34 3.53 -22.44
CA THR A 181 -23.51 2.96 -23.11
C THR A 181 -23.19 2.13 -24.36
N SER A 182 -21.98 2.25 -24.92
CA SER A 182 -21.56 1.43 -26.06
C SER A 182 -21.20 0.00 -25.66
N PHE A 183 -20.83 -0.23 -24.39
CA PHE A 183 -20.55 -1.58 -23.88
C PHE A 183 -21.85 -2.33 -23.58
N SER A 184 -22.85 -1.62 -23.05
CA SER A 184 -24.21 -2.11 -22.86
C SER A 184 -25.16 -0.91 -22.68
N PRO A 185 -26.37 -0.91 -23.27
CA PRO A 185 -27.35 0.14 -23.01
C PRO A 185 -27.79 0.17 -21.54
N ASP A 186 -27.68 -0.97 -20.84
CA ASP A 186 -28.06 -1.14 -19.45
C ASP A 186 -26.88 -0.95 -18.48
N PHE A 187 -25.70 -0.53 -18.95
CA PHE A 187 -24.48 -0.46 -18.14
C PHE A 187 -24.64 0.28 -16.79
N ALA A 188 -25.52 1.30 -16.76
CA ALA A 188 -25.80 2.12 -15.59
C ALA A 188 -26.97 1.62 -14.72
N LYS A 189 -27.56 0.44 -14.99
CA LYS A 189 -28.64 -0.14 -14.17
C LYS A 189 -28.07 -1.06 -13.09
N PHE A 190 -28.67 -1.13 -11.90
CA PHE A 190 -28.20 -2.05 -10.84
C PHE A 190 -28.35 -3.52 -11.23
N SER A 191 -29.30 -3.85 -12.11
CA SER A 191 -29.50 -5.19 -12.66
C SER A 191 -28.43 -5.64 -13.67
N PHE A 192 -27.57 -4.74 -14.16
CA PHE A 192 -26.53 -5.10 -15.11
C PHE A 192 -25.46 -5.99 -14.47
N THR A 193 -25.09 -7.07 -15.17
CA THR A 193 -24.06 -8.02 -14.75
C THR A 193 -22.71 -7.66 -15.39
N PRO A 194 -21.77 -7.05 -14.62
CA PRO A 194 -20.50 -6.55 -15.17
C PRO A 194 -19.60 -7.66 -15.73
N ARG A 195 -19.72 -8.90 -15.23
CA ARG A 195 -18.94 -10.06 -15.70
C ARG A 195 -19.27 -10.50 -17.13
N THR A 196 -20.33 -9.94 -17.74
CA THR A 196 -20.63 -10.13 -19.18
C THR A 196 -19.65 -9.38 -20.08
N ILE A 197 -18.97 -8.36 -19.55
CA ILE A 197 -17.93 -7.62 -20.27
C ILE A 197 -16.69 -8.50 -20.42
N PRO A 198 -16.15 -8.67 -21.65
CA PRO A 198 -14.93 -9.42 -21.86
C PRO A 198 -13.76 -8.85 -21.04
N GLU A 199 -12.98 -9.74 -20.42
CA GLU A 199 -11.89 -9.35 -19.53
C GLU A 199 -10.89 -8.36 -20.18
N LYS A 200 -10.60 -8.53 -21.48
CA LYS A 200 -9.68 -7.65 -22.23
C LYS A 200 -10.18 -6.20 -22.35
N THR A 201 -11.49 -5.98 -22.30
CA THR A 201 -12.09 -4.63 -22.42
C THR A 201 -12.28 -3.96 -21.08
N THR A 202 -12.24 -4.71 -19.97
CA THR A 202 -12.46 -4.17 -18.60
C THR A 202 -11.55 -3.00 -18.26
N LEU A 203 -10.28 -3.01 -18.70
CA LEU A 203 -9.33 -1.91 -18.47
C LEU A 203 -9.81 -0.59 -19.07
N VAL A 204 -10.34 -0.63 -20.30
CA VAL A 204 -10.90 0.55 -20.99
C VAL A 204 -12.18 1.01 -20.29
N VAL A 205 -13.02 0.07 -19.84
CA VAL A 205 -14.24 0.38 -19.07
C VAL A 205 -13.90 1.07 -17.75
N VAL A 206 -12.86 0.64 -17.04
CA VAL A 206 -12.41 1.31 -15.81
C VAL A 206 -12.00 2.76 -16.10
N ILE A 207 -11.21 3.00 -17.15
CA ILE A 207 -10.84 4.36 -17.56
C ILE A 207 -12.09 5.19 -17.91
N ALA A 208 -13.05 4.61 -18.63
CA ALA A 208 -14.33 5.26 -18.94
C ALA A 208 -15.12 5.61 -17.67
N MET A 209 -15.12 4.76 -16.63
CA MET A 209 -15.76 5.07 -15.34
C MET A 209 -15.05 6.23 -14.61
N PHE A 210 -13.71 6.29 -14.63
CA PHE A 210 -12.95 7.43 -14.10
C PHE A 210 -13.28 8.75 -14.83
N GLU A 211 -13.47 8.68 -16.15
CA GLU A 211 -13.81 9.83 -16.98
C GLU A 211 -15.25 10.31 -16.74
N ASP A 212 -16.21 9.38 -16.72
CA ASP A 212 -17.64 9.67 -16.52
C ASP A 212 -17.95 10.17 -15.10
N LEU A 213 -17.23 9.70 -14.08
CA LEU A 213 -17.29 10.25 -12.72
C LEU A 213 -16.57 11.61 -12.58
N GLY A 214 -15.84 12.06 -13.62
CA GLY A 214 -15.12 13.34 -13.63
C GLY A 214 -13.81 13.35 -12.82
N PHE A 215 -13.34 12.21 -12.34
CA PHE A 215 -12.14 12.11 -11.50
C PHE A 215 -10.87 12.53 -12.24
N ILE A 216 -10.74 12.18 -13.53
CA ILE A 216 -9.55 12.50 -14.33
C ILE A 216 -9.33 14.02 -14.40
N SER A 217 -10.38 14.77 -14.76
CA SER A 217 -10.28 16.22 -14.93
C SER A 217 -10.17 16.95 -13.60
N ARG A 218 -10.92 16.53 -12.58
CA ARG A 218 -10.96 17.17 -11.26
C ARG A 218 -9.65 17.02 -10.49
N PHE A 219 -9.11 15.81 -10.42
CA PHE A 219 -7.86 15.50 -9.71
C PHE A 219 -6.62 15.58 -10.61
N LYS A 220 -6.81 15.98 -11.88
CA LYS A 220 -5.75 16.11 -12.88
C LYS A 220 -4.92 14.84 -13.00
N ILE A 221 -5.57 13.67 -13.02
CA ILE A 221 -4.90 12.37 -13.08
C ILE A 221 -4.28 12.20 -14.47
N PRO A 222 -2.95 12.05 -14.62
CA PRO A 222 -2.35 11.86 -15.93
C PRO A 222 -2.77 10.52 -16.54
N ARG A 223 -3.06 10.53 -17.85
CA ARG A 223 -3.56 9.35 -18.58
C ARG A 223 -2.57 8.20 -18.55
N ASP A 224 -1.27 8.50 -18.67
CA ASP A 224 -0.20 7.50 -18.56
C ASP A 224 -0.18 6.85 -17.18
N SER A 225 -0.27 7.67 -16.12
CA SER A 225 -0.29 7.21 -14.73
C SER A 225 -1.50 6.33 -14.46
N LEU A 226 -2.70 6.72 -14.94
CA LEU A 226 -3.93 5.94 -14.79
C LEU A 226 -3.87 4.62 -15.54
N ALA A 227 -3.42 4.63 -16.80
CA ALA A 227 -3.31 3.42 -17.61
C ALA A 227 -2.34 2.42 -16.97
N LYS A 228 -1.17 2.90 -16.51
CA LYS A 228 -0.18 2.07 -15.83
C LYS A 228 -0.71 1.53 -14.50
N PHE A 229 -1.36 2.38 -13.70
CA PHE A 229 -2.01 1.97 -12.45
C PHE A 229 -3.02 0.85 -12.66
N VAL A 230 -4.00 1.04 -13.55
CA VAL A 230 -5.08 0.06 -13.77
C VAL A 230 -4.54 -1.25 -14.36
N LEU A 231 -3.52 -1.22 -15.23
CA LEU A 231 -2.83 -2.41 -15.70
C LEU A 231 -2.11 -3.17 -14.58
N MET A 232 -1.42 -2.45 -13.68
CA MET A 232 -0.71 -3.06 -12.57
C MET A 232 -1.66 -3.64 -11.53
N VAL A 233 -2.76 -2.95 -11.21
CA VAL A 233 -3.82 -3.48 -10.36
C VAL A 233 -4.35 -4.77 -10.96
N LYS A 234 -4.72 -4.79 -12.25
CA LYS A 234 -5.17 -6.01 -12.93
C LYS A 234 -4.17 -7.16 -12.83
N LYS A 235 -2.89 -6.91 -13.10
CA LYS A 235 -1.84 -7.94 -12.97
C LYS A 235 -1.54 -8.35 -11.53
N GLY A 236 -1.91 -7.52 -10.55
CA GLY A 236 -1.76 -7.80 -9.13
C GLY A 236 -2.81 -8.75 -8.57
N TYR A 237 -3.92 -8.96 -9.28
CA TYR A 237 -4.86 -10.03 -8.96
C TYR A 237 -4.33 -11.39 -9.39
N ARG A 238 -4.52 -12.38 -8.52
CA ARG A 238 -4.28 -13.79 -8.83
C ARG A 238 -5.52 -14.39 -9.50
N ASP A 239 -5.44 -15.70 -9.76
CA ASP A 239 -6.48 -16.46 -10.45
C ASP A 239 -7.15 -17.53 -9.56
N PRO A 240 -7.61 -17.21 -8.34
CA PRO A 240 -8.52 -18.11 -7.64
C PRO A 240 -9.92 -18.08 -8.31
N PRO A 241 -10.78 -19.08 -8.04
CA PRO A 241 -12.08 -19.18 -8.70
C PRO A 241 -12.96 -17.92 -8.59
N TYR A 242 -13.02 -17.27 -7.42
CA TYR A 242 -13.87 -16.10 -7.20
C TYR A 242 -13.07 -14.80 -7.05
N HIS A 243 -12.15 -14.71 -6.08
CA HIS A 243 -11.44 -13.47 -5.72
C HIS A 243 -10.30 -13.13 -6.71
N ASN A 244 -10.67 -12.91 -7.97
CA ASN A 244 -9.79 -12.55 -9.09
C ASN A 244 -10.13 -11.15 -9.63
N TRP A 245 -9.45 -10.73 -10.71
CA TRP A 245 -9.69 -9.41 -11.32
C TRP A 245 -11.16 -9.14 -11.69
N MET A 246 -11.90 -10.15 -12.14
CA MET A 246 -13.29 -9.96 -12.55
C MET A 246 -14.21 -9.67 -11.35
N HIS A 247 -13.86 -10.17 -10.16
CA HIS A 247 -14.53 -9.77 -8.92
C HIS A 247 -14.28 -8.30 -8.61
N ALA A 248 -13.02 -7.88 -8.53
CA ALA A 248 -12.68 -6.48 -8.27
C ALA A 248 -13.30 -5.51 -9.28
N PHE A 249 -13.35 -5.90 -10.56
CA PHE A 249 -14.05 -5.13 -11.59
C PHE A 249 -15.56 -5.02 -11.34
N ALA A 250 -16.21 -6.10 -10.91
CA ALA A 250 -17.63 -6.10 -10.56
C ALA A 250 -17.93 -5.21 -9.34
N VAL A 251 -17.10 -5.30 -8.29
CA VAL A 251 -17.18 -4.47 -7.09
C VAL A 251 -17.00 -2.98 -7.44
N ALA A 252 -15.98 -2.65 -8.25
CA ALA A 252 -15.77 -1.29 -8.72
C ALA A 252 -16.91 -0.78 -9.60
N HIS A 253 -17.47 -1.61 -10.47
CA HIS A 253 -18.65 -1.26 -11.28
C HIS A 253 -19.86 -0.97 -10.39
N PHE A 254 -20.13 -1.77 -9.37
CA PHE A 254 -21.22 -1.49 -8.45
C PHE A 254 -20.99 -0.20 -7.66
N CYS A 255 -19.75 0.07 -7.24
CA CYS A 255 -19.39 1.36 -6.64
C CYS A 255 -19.68 2.53 -7.60
N TYR A 256 -19.34 2.39 -8.88
CA TYR A 256 -19.68 3.38 -9.91
C TYR A 256 -21.19 3.62 -9.99
N LEU A 257 -22.00 2.56 -9.95
CA LEU A 257 -23.46 2.68 -9.94
C LEU A 257 -23.98 3.41 -8.70
N LEU A 258 -23.46 3.09 -7.51
CA LEU A 258 -23.85 3.78 -6.28
C LEU A 258 -23.50 5.27 -6.35
N LEU A 259 -22.27 5.62 -6.72
CA LEU A 259 -21.82 7.01 -6.83
C LEU A 259 -22.68 7.80 -7.82
N LYS A 260 -23.00 7.22 -8.98
CA LYS A 260 -23.76 7.88 -10.06
C LYS A 260 -25.26 7.92 -9.80
N ASN A 261 -25.89 6.77 -9.59
CA ASN A 261 -27.35 6.67 -9.51
C ASN A 261 -27.91 7.24 -8.22
N LEU A 262 -27.14 7.19 -7.13
CA LEU A 262 -27.55 7.77 -5.84
C LEU A 262 -27.01 9.20 -5.65
N SER A 263 -26.23 9.71 -6.61
CA SER A 263 -25.63 11.07 -6.57
C SER A 263 -24.91 11.34 -5.24
N LEU A 264 -24.05 10.40 -4.83
CA LEU A 264 -23.42 10.42 -3.49
C LEU A 264 -22.41 11.56 -3.34
N ILE A 265 -21.67 11.88 -4.40
CA ILE A 265 -20.61 12.89 -4.38
C ILE A 265 -21.23 14.29 -4.35
N GLY A 266 -20.81 15.08 -3.35
CA GLY A 266 -21.32 16.41 -3.06
C GLY A 266 -22.22 16.39 -1.82
N PRO A 267 -23.41 15.76 -1.87
CA PRO A 267 -24.32 15.72 -0.74
C PRO A 267 -23.84 14.82 0.41
N TYR A 268 -23.38 13.59 0.13
CA TYR A 268 -23.09 12.60 1.19
C TYR A 268 -21.59 12.36 1.39
N LEU A 269 -20.84 12.37 0.30
CA LEU A 269 -19.40 12.16 0.27
C LEU A 269 -18.73 13.37 -0.37
N THR A 270 -17.56 13.71 0.14
CA THR A 270 -16.65 14.62 -0.56
C THR A 270 -16.14 13.99 -1.86
N GLU A 271 -15.66 14.82 -2.77
CA GLU A 271 -15.03 14.36 -4.02
C GLU A 271 -13.85 13.40 -3.74
N LEU A 272 -13.07 13.68 -2.69
CA LEU A 272 -11.92 12.88 -2.29
C LEU A 272 -12.35 11.51 -1.74
N GLU A 273 -13.43 11.48 -0.94
CA GLU A 273 -14.02 10.21 -0.45
C GLU A 273 -14.57 9.37 -1.60
N GLY A 274 -15.22 9.99 -2.58
CA GLY A 274 -15.71 9.31 -3.78
C GLY A 274 -14.57 8.67 -4.59
N LEU A 275 -13.48 9.40 -4.81
CA LEU A 275 -12.28 8.88 -5.47
C LEU A 275 -11.66 7.73 -4.66
N SER A 276 -11.47 7.92 -3.36
CA SER A 276 -10.84 6.94 -2.46
C SER A 276 -11.64 5.65 -2.40
N LEU A 277 -12.97 5.73 -2.29
CA LEU A 277 -13.87 4.58 -2.28
C LEU A 277 -13.79 3.78 -3.60
N PHE A 278 -13.82 4.47 -4.74
CA PHE A 278 -13.76 3.81 -6.04
C PHE A 278 -12.41 3.11 -6.27
N VAL A 279 -11.30 3.77 -5.92
CA VAL A 279 -9.96 3.18 -6.02
C VAL A 279 -9.79 2.03 -5.01
N ALA A 280 -10.33 2.14 -3.80
CA ALA A 280 -10.33 1.07 -2.82
C ALA A 280 -11.06 -0.18 -3.35
N CYS A 281 -12.24 -0.02 -3.98
CA CYS A 281 -12.97 -1.14 -4.58
C CYS A 281 -12.16 -1.89 -5.65
N LEU A 282 -11.37 -1.17 -6.47
CA LEU A 282 -10.48 -1.79 -7.46
C LEU A 282 -9.33 -2.58 -6.83
N CYS A 283 -8.94 -2.26 -5.59
CA CYS A 283 -7.72 -2.75 -4.94
C CYS A 283 -7.98 -3.69 -3.76
N HIS A 284 -9.23 -3.85 -3.31
CA HIS A 284 -9.54 -4.44 -2.01
C HIS A 284 -9.10 -5.90 -1.83
N ASP A 285 -8.89 -6.64 -2.93
CA ASP A 285 -8.54 -8.06 -2.95
C ASP A 285 -7.21 -8.37 -3.67
N LEU A 286 -6.33 -7.37 -3.82
CA LEU A 286 -5.04 -7.53 -4.52
C LEU A 286 -4.18 -8.65 -3.90
N ASP A 287 -3.62 -9.53 -4.73
CA ASP A 287 -2.85 -10.71 -4.29
C ASP A 287 -3.65 -11.73 -3.44
N HIS A 288 -5.00 -11.75 -3.49
CA HIS A 288 -5.81 -12.75 -2.81
C HIS A 288 -5.46 -14.18 -3.27
N ARG A 289 -5.33 -15.12 -2.32
CA ARG A 289 -4.73 -16.46 -2.56
C ARG A 289 -5.72 -17.61 -2.50
N GLY A 290 -7.01 -17.32 -2.43
CA GLY A 290 -8.06 -18.34 -2.29
C GLY A 290 -8.24 -18.83 -0.85
N THR A 291 -7.79 -18.07 0.14
CA THR A 291 -7.80 -18.50 1.55
C THR A 291 -8.10 -17.33 2.47
N ASN A 292 -8.93 -17.54 3.50
CA ASN A 292 -9.37 -16.49 4.42
C ASN A 292 -8.40 -16.21 5.60
N ASN A 293 -8.73 -15.18 6.39
CA ASN A 293 -7.98 -14.77 7.58
C ASN A 293 -7.77 -15.90 8.61
N SER A 294 -8.77 -16.76 8.84
CA SER A 294 -8.68 -17.89 9.78
C SER A 294 -7.62 -18.91 9.33
N PHE A 295 -7.58 -19.22 8.03
CA PHE A 295 -6.57 -20.10 7.45
C PHE A 295 -5.17 -19.53 7.61
N GLN A 296 -4.97 -18.23 7.35
CA GLN A 296 -3.65 -17.58 7.49
C GLN A 296 -3.10 -17.72 8.91
N LEU A 297 -3.95 -17.49 9.93
CA LEU A 297 -3.58 -17.62 11.33
C LEU A 297 -3.29 -19.07 11.72
N THR A 298 -4.16 -20.01 11.34
CA THR A 298 -4.04 -21.44 11.69
C THR A 298 -2.82 -22.08 11.04
N SER A 299 -2.53 -21.72 9.79
CA SER A 299 -1.37 -22.19 9.04
C SER A 299 -0.06 -21.53 9.45
N LYS A 300 -0.10 -20.50 10.32
CA LYS A 300 1.05 -19.67 10.71
C LYS A 300 1.80 -19.14 9.49
N SER A 301 1.06 -18.62 8.52
CA SER A 301 1.63 -18.11 7.29
C SER A 301 2.56 -16.91 7.55
N ILE A 302 3.38 -16.57 6.55
CA ILE A 302 4.21 -15.36 6.59
C ILE A 302 3.33 -14.11 6.72
N LEU A 303 2.16 -14.09 6.05
CA LEU A 303 1.22 -12.97 6.14
C LEU A 303 0.65 -12.80 7.55
N ALA A 304 0.29 -13.91 8.20
CA ALA A 304 -0.11 -13.87 9.61
C ALA A 304 1.03 -13.35 10.49
N SER A 305 2.28 -13.75 10.25
CA SER A 305 3.42 -13.26 11.03
C SER A 305 3.66 -11.75 10.86
N LEU A 306 3.34 -11.20 9.68
CA LEU A 306 3.51 -9.77 9.37
C LEU A 306 2.38 -8.89 9.93
N TYR A 307 1.13 -9.36 9.90
CA TYR A 307 -0.05 -8.51 10.15
C TYR A 307 -0.93 -8.93 11.34
N SER A 308 -0.71 -10.11 11.95
CA SER A 308 -1.62 -10.67 12.97
C SER A 308 -1.85 -9.78 14.20
N SER A 309 -0.89 -8.95 14.59
CA SER A 309 -1.01 -8.07 15.77
C SER A 309 -2.15 -7.06 15.64
N GLU A 310 -2.59 -6.75 14.43
CA GLU A 310 -3.56 -5.69 14.17
C GLU A 310 -4.91 -6.20 13.62
N GLY A 311 -5.09 -7.52 13.47
CA GLY A 311 -6.31 -8.13 12.87
C GLY A 311 -6.43 -7.91 11.36
N SER A 312 -7.44 -8.50 10.70
CA SER A 312 -7.74 -8.33 9.26
C SER A 312 -6.48 -8.50 8.37
N VAL A 313 -5.86 -9.68 8.48
CA VAL A 313 -4.52 -9.98 7.92
C VAL A 313 -4.49 -9.80 6.41
N MET A 314 -5.50 -10.31 5.71
CA MET A 314 -5.59 -10.24 4.25
C MET A 314 -5.91 -8.83 3.78
N GLU A 315 -6.82 -8.12 4.43
CA GLU A 315 -7.22 -6.75 4.05
C GLU A 315 -6.03 -5.77 4.20
N ARG A 316 -5.22 -5.94 5.25
CA ARG A 316 -3.95 -5.19 5.40
C ARG A 316 -2.96 -5.51 4.30
N HIS A 317 -2.87 -6.78 3.91
CA HIS A 317 -2.03 -7.19 2.79
C HIS A 317 -2.49 -6.59 1.47
N HIS A 318 -3.80 -6.57 1.20
CA HIS A 318 -4.39 -5.94 0.01
C HIS A 318 -4.07 -4.45 -0.06
N PHE A 319 -4.23 -3.72 1.05
CA PHE A 319 -3.82 -2.32 1.13
C PHE A 319 -2.31 -2.14 0.94
N ALA A 320 -1.47 -2.99 1.51
CA ALA A 320 -0.02 -2.94 1.29
C ALA A 320 0.37 -3.18 -0.18
N GLN A 321 -0.33 -4.07 -0.90
CA GLN A 321 -0.14 -4.24 -2.35
C GLN A 321 -0.57 -2.99 -3.12
N ALA A 322 -1.71 -2.38 -2.78
CA ALA A 322 -2.15 -1.14 -3.40
C ALA A 322 -1.12 -0.01 -3.21
N MET A 323 -0.57 0.11 -2.00
CA MET A 323 0.51 1.05 -1.68
C MET A 323 1.79 0.77 -2.46
N ALA A 324 2.17 -0.48 -2.66
CA ALA A 324 3.32 -0.84 -3.49
C ALA A 324 3.12 -0.40 -4.96
N ILE A 325 1.92 -0.61 -5.50
CA ILE A 325 1.55 -0.13 -6.84
C ILE A 325 1.63 1.39 -6.93
N LEU A 326 1.03 2.12 -5.99
CA LEU A 326 1.05 3.59 -5.98
C LEU A 326 2.47 4.16 -5.83
N ASN A 327 3.35 3.48 -5.11
CA ASN A 327 4.76 3.86 -4.95
C ASN A 327 5.65 3.46 -6.15
N THR A 328 5.09 2.79 -7.16
CA THR A 328 5.80 2.49 -8.40
C THR A 328 5.86 3.72 -9.29
N ASP A 329 7.03 3.94 -9.90
CA ASP A 329 7.28 5.08 -10.77
C ASP A 329 6.24 5.18 -11.90
N GLY A 330 5.58 6.32 -12.03
CA GLY A 330 4.52 6.56 -13.02
C GLY A 330 3.21 5.79 -12.77
N CYS A 331 2.94 5.29 -11.55
CA CYS A 331 1.67 4.65 -11.19
C CYS A 331 0.85 5.47 -10.18
N ASN A 332 1.43 6.52 -9.60
CA ASN A 332 0.78 7.31 -8.57
C ASN A 332 -0.31 8.22 -9.17
N ILE A 333 -1.54 7.72 -9.24
CA ILE A 333 -2.70 8.49 -9.72
C ILE A 333 -3.08 9.67 -8.81
N PHE A 334 -2.47 9.78 -7.62
CA PHE A 334 -2.68 10.84 -6.64
C PHE A 334 -1.55 11.87 -6.61
N GLU A 335 -0.61 11.83 -7.57
CA GLU A 335 0.59 12.69 -7.59
C GLU A 335 0.29 14.20 -7.60
N ASN A 336 -0.88 14.59 -8.10
CA ASN A 336 -1.30 15.99 -8.17
C ASN A 336 -2.17 16.46 -6.98
N LEU A 337 -2.40 15.59 -5.98
CA LEU A 337 -3.07 15.98 -4.74
C LEU A 337 -2.13 16.81 -3.86
N SER A 338 -2.69 17.69 -3.03
CA SER A 338 -1.92 18.32 -1.96
C SER A 338 -1.45 17.27 -0.95
N ARG A 339 -0.42 17.59 -0.14
CA ARG A 339 0.09 16.66 0.88
C ARG A 339 -0.98 16.20 1.86
N GLN A 340 -1.93 17.08 2.21
CA GLN A 340 -3.02 16.76 3.12
C GLN A 340 -4.02 15.83 2.44
N GLU A 341 -4.51 16.19 1.26
CA GLU A 341 -5.43 15.34 0.47
C GLU A 341 -4.83 13.97 0.15
N TYR A 342 -3.53 13.90 -0.15
CA TYR A 342 -2.83 12.63 -0.39
C TYR A 342 -2.87 11.75 0.87
N THR A 343 -2.60 12.32 2.04
CA THR A 343 -2.65 11.58 3.31
C THR A 343 -4.06 11.12 3.62
N ASP A 344 -5.04 12.02 3.49
CA ASP A 344 -6.45 11.72 3.77
C ASP A 344 -7.00 10.65 2.80
N CYS A 345 -6.63 10.71 1.52
CA CYS A 345 -6.98 9.71 0.51
C CYS A 345 -6.43 8.32 0.89
N LEU A 346 -5.15 8.23 1.26
CA LEU A 346 -4.55 6.97 1.65
C LEU A 346 -5.15 6.39 2.94
N ASP A 347 -5.43 7.24 3.93
CA ASP A 347 -6.12 6.83 5.15
C ASP A 347 -7.54 6.33 4.86
N GLN A 348 -8.29 7.02 4.00
CA GLN A 348 -9.62 6.59 3.57
C GLN A 348 -9.58 5.27 2.79
N MET A 349 -8.61 5.10 1.87
CA MET A 349 -8.41 3.84 1.16
C MET A 349 -8.09 2.69 2.13
N ARG A 350 -7.20 2.90 3.09
CA ARG A 350 -6.88 1.91 4.13
C ARG A 350 -8.15 1.51 4.87
N ASP A 351 -8.87 2.48 5.41
CA ASP A 351 -10.03 2.22 6.25
C ASP A 351 -11.16 1.55 5.45
N THR A 352 -11.33 1.90 4.17
CA THR A 352 -12.31 1.28 3.26
C THR A 352 -11.95 -0.17 2.93
N ILE A 353 -10.68 -0.47 2.63
CA ILE A 353 -10.24 -1.85 2.36
C ILE A 353 -10.34 -2.69 3.64
N LEU A 354 -10.00 -2.16 4.81
CA LEU A 354 -10.18 -2.89 6.07
C LEU A 354 -11.66 -3.14 6.41
N ALA A 355 -12.58 -2.30 5.93
CA ALA A 355 -14.00 -2.45 6.14
C ALA A 355 -14.63 -3.59 5.29
N THR A 356 -13.92 -4.14 4.29
CA THR A 356 -14.40 -5.32 3.53
C THR A 356 -14.31 -6.61 4.35
N ASP A 357 -13.57 -6.64 5.46
CA ASP A 357 -13.61 -7.74 6.42
C ASP A 357 -15.02 -7.83 7.05
N LEU A 358 -15.76 -8.91 6.78
CA LEU A 358 -17.09 -9.12 7.37
C LEU A 358 -17.09 -9.11 8.90
N ALA A 359 -15.97 -9.43 9.57
CA ALA A 359 -15.86 -9.27 11.01
C ALA A 359 -15.93 -7.80 11.44
N HIS A 360 -15.45 -6.87 10.60
CA HIS A 360 -15.64 -5.43 10.78
C HIS A 360 -17.12 -5.04 10.63
N HIS A 361 -17.77 -5.51 9.55
CA HIS A 361 -19.18 -5.26 9.32
C HIS A 361 -20.05 -5.62 10.53
N PHE A 362 -19.87 -6.82 11.10
CA PHE A 362 -20.63 -7.25 12.28
C PHE A 362 -20.38 -6.39 13.53
N ARG A 363 -19.22 -5.74 13.66
CA ARG A 363 -18.94 -4.81 14.77
C ARG A 363 -19.74 -3.50 14.63
N ILE A 364 -19.93 -3.02 13.40
CA ILE A 364 -20.52 -1.70 13.14
C ILE A 364 -22.00 -1.75 12.74
N VAL A 365 -22.58 -2.93 12.45
CA VAL A 365 -23.95 -3.04 11.91
C VAL A 365 -25.03 -2.38 12.77
N GLN A 366 -24.88 -2.37 14.10
CA GLN A 366 -25.82 -1.66 14.97
C GLN A 366 -25.68 -0.14 14.85
N GLU A 367 -24.47 0.36 14.65
CA GLU A 367 -24.21 1.78 14.43
C GLU A 367 -24.71 2.23 13.05
N LEU A 368 -24.63 1.35 12.04
CA LEU A 368 -25.25 1.57 10.73
C LEU A 368 -26.76 1.73 10.85
N LYS A 369 -27.43 0.82 11.58
CA LYS A 369 -28.88 0.91 11.83
C LYS A 369 -29.25 2.22 12.50
N LEU A 370 -28.56 2.58 13.58
CA LEU A 370 -28.80 3.86 14.27
C LEU A 370 -28.58 5.07 13.35
N MET A 371 -27.55 5.05 12.50
CA MET A 371 -27.30 6.13 11.54
C MET A 371 -28.43 6.26 10.52
N VAL A 372 -29.01 5.15 10.06
CA VAL A 372 -30.14 5.16 9.12
C VAL A 372 -31.42 5.63 9.83
N ASP A 373 -31.70 5.11 11.02
CA ASP A 373 -32.89 5.42 11.81
C ASP A 373 -32.93 6.89 12.27
N GLU A 374 -31.81 7.42 12.77
CA GLU A 374 -31.70 8.79 13.28
C GLU A 374 -31.42 9.83 12.19
N GLY A 375 -30.99 9.36 11.01
CA GLY A 375 -30.62 10.19 9.88
C GLY A 375 -29.12 10.45 9.76
N TYR A 376 -28.67 10.58 8.51
CA TYR A 376 -27.27 10.86 8.19
C TYR A 376 -26.90 12.32 8.50
N ASN A 377 -25.78 12.52 9.21
CA ASN A 377 -25.25 13.84 9.53
C ASN A 377 -24.00 14.11 8.70
N TYR A 378 -24.12 15.08 7.79
CA TYR A 378 -23.11 15.51 6.83
C TYR A 378 -21.85 16.12 7.45
N ASP A 379 -21.91 16.61 8.70
CA ASP A 379 -20.75 17.17 9.40
C ASP A 379 -20.07 16.13 10.30
N ASN A 380 -20.66 14.94 10.44
CA ASN A 380 -20.18 13.91 11.35
C ASN A 380 -19.24 12.94 10.62
N ARG A 381 -17.93 13.09 10.88
CA ARG A 381 -16.89 12.19 10.36
C ARG A 381 -17.18 10.71 10.62
N LYS A 382 -17.82 10.35 11.75
CA LYS A 382 -18.20 8.96 12.03
C LYS A 382 -19.27 8.46 11.06
N HIS A 383 -20.25 9.30 10.72
CA HIS A 383 -21.28 8.93 9.74
C HIS A 383 -20.66 8.75 8.37
N HIS A 384 -19.70 9.59 7.97
CA HIS A 384 -18.92 9.39 6.74
C HIS A 384 -18.20 8.03 6.71
N CYS A 385 -17.51 7.66 7.79
CA CYS A 385 -16.85 6.36 7.89
C CYS A 385 -17.86 5.19 7.83
N LEU A 386 -18.98 5.30 8.54
CA LEU A 386 -20.05 4.30 8.55
C LEU A 386 -20.68 4.12 7.17
N LEU A 387 -21.01 5.22 6.49
CA LEU A 387 -21.56 5.20 5.14
C LEU A 387 -20.57 4.55 4.17
N THR A 388 -19.31 4.97 4.15
CA THR A 388 -18.29 4.36 3.28
C THR A 388 -18.11 2.87 3.55
N SER A 389 -18.16 2.45 4.82
CA SER A 389 -18.10 1.03 5.22
C SER A 389 -19.31 0.24 4.75
N MET A 390 -20.51 0.83 4.82
CA MET A 390 -21.74 0.24 4.26
C MET A 390 -21.65 0.11 2.74
N LEU A 391 -21.25 1.17 2.05
CA LEU A 391 -21.14 1.20 0.59
C LEU A 391 -20.17 0.14 0.08
N VAL A 392 -18.96 0.04 0.66
CA VAL A 392 -17.98 -0.98 0.22
C VAL A 392 -18.47 -2.40 0.51
N THR A 393 -19.15 -2.63 1.64
CA THR A 393 -19.76 -3.94 1.94
C THR A 393 -20.83 -4.29 0.90
N CYS A 394 -21.69 -3.34 0.52
CA CYS A 394 -22.66 -3.54 -0.56
C CYS A 394 -21.99 -3.82 -1.92
N CYS A 395 -20.90 -3.12 -2.24
CA CYS A 395 -20.14 -3.35 -3.46
C CYS A 395 -19.56 -4.78 -3.50
N ASP A 396 -18.94 -5.21 -2.41
CA ASP A 396 -18.30 -6.53 -2.31
C ASP A 396 -19.34 -7.67 -2.41
N LEU A 397 -20.54 -7.47 -1.86
CA LEU A 397 -21.65 -8.43 -1.92
C LEU A 397 -22.57 -8.25 -3.13
N SER A 398 -22.25 -7.37 -4.07
CA SER A 398 -23.15 -6.94 -5.15
C SER A 398 -23.52 -8.02 -6.16
N ASP A 399 -22.74 -9.11 -6.26
CA ASP A 399 -23.10 -10.26 -7.10
C ASP A 399 -24.44 -10.88 -6.67
N GLN A 400 -24.85 -10.73 -5.40
CA GLN A 400 -26.11 -11.24 -4.88
C GLN A 400 -27.35 -10.43 -5.32
N THR A 401 -27.14 -9.26 -5.92
CA THR A 401 -28.22 -8.41 -6.45
C THR A 401 -28.44 -8.63 -7.94
N LYS A 402 -27.73 -9.57 -8.57
CA LYS A 402 -27.81 -9.86 -10.01
C LYS A 402 -28.87 -10.92 -10.27
N ASP A 403 -29.15 -11.17 -11.54
CA ASP A 403 -30.13 -12.18 -11.93
C ASP A 403 -29.73 -13.59 -11.42
N TRP A 404 -30.72 -14.47 -11.29
CA TRP A 404 -30.52 -15.82 -10.75
C TRP A 404 -29.40 -16.61 -11.42
N LYS A 405 -29.28 -16.53 -12.75
CA LYS A 405 -28.25 -17.27 -13.49
C LYS A 405 -26.85 -16.78 -13.12
N SER A 406 -26.70 -15.47 -12.99
CA SER A 406 -25.47 -14.84 -12.51
C SER A 406 -25.18 -15.24 -11.06
N SER A 407 -26.13 -15.05 -10.14
CA SER A 407 -25.96 -15.37 -8.71
C SER A 407 -25.63 -16.84 -8.47
N LYS A 408 -26.28 -17.77 -9.17
CA LYS A 408 -25.98 -19.21 -9.13
C LYS A 408 -24.55 -19.49 -9.57
N LYS A 409 -24.10 -18.88 -10.67
CA LYS A 409 -22.73 -19.08 -11.18
C LYS A 409 -21.68 -18.53 -10.20
N ILE A 410 -21.97 -17.42 -9.54
CA ILE A 410 -21.08 -16.86 -8.52
C ILE A 410 -20.99 -17.76 -7.29
N ALA A 411 -22.11 -18.29 -6.82
CA ALA A 411 -22.10 -19.26 -5.74
C ALA A 411 -21.22 -20.49 -6.08
N GLU A 412 -21.29 -21.01 -7.31
CA GLU A 412 -20.42 -22.09 -7.77
C GLU A 412 -18.93 -21.74 -7.65
N LEU A 413 -18.52 -20.53 -8.08
CA LEU A 413 -17.13 -20.08 -7.98
C LEU A 413 -16.68 -19.95 -6.52
N ILE A 414 -17.51 -19.36 -5.66
CA ILE A 414 -17.22 -19.20 -4.22
C ILE A 414 -17.03 -20.56 -3.56
N TYR A 415 -17.94 -21.52 -3.79
CA TYR A 415 -17.82 -22.84 -3.18
C TYR A 415 -16.63 -23.63 -3.72
N ASN A 416 -16.30 -23.52 -5.01
CA ASN A 416 -15.07 -24.11 -5.55
C ASN A 416 -13.82 -23.60 -4.82
N GLU A 417 -13.80 -22.31 -4.47
CA GLU A 417 -12.72 -21.73 -3.69
C GLU A 417 -12.73 -22.21 -2.23
N PHE A 418 -13.89 -22.19 -1.56
CA PHE A 418 -14.03 -22.68 -0.18
C PHE A 418 -13.65 -24.15 -0.04
N PHE A 419 -14.03 -25.00 -0.98
CA PHE A 419 -13.67 -26.41 -0.99
C PHE A 419 -12.19 -26.63 -1.28
N SER A 420 -11.57 -25.79 -2.10
CA SER A 420 -10.12 -25.81 -2.29
C SER A 420 -9.38 -25.47 -0.99
N GLN A 421 -9.83 -24.46 -0.24
CA GLN A 421 -9.29 -24.18 1.10
C GLN A 421 -9.54 -25.35 2.07
N GLY A 422 -10.75 -25.90 2.11
CA GLY A 422 -11.09 -27.00 3.01
C GLY A 422 -10.25 -28.26 2.78
N ASP A 423 -9.89 -28.56 1.54
CA ASP A 423 -8.98 -29.65 1.22
C ASP A 423 -7.55 -29.38 1.71
N LEU A 424 -7.07 -28.13 1.62
CA LEU A 424 -5.78 -27.73 2.19
C LEU A 424 -5.80 -27.89 3.71
N GLU A 425 -6.88 -27.47 4.38
CA GLU A 425 -7.06 -27.66 5.83
C GLU A 425 -7.02 -29.15 6.20
N LYS A 426 -7.75 -30.01 5.48
CA LYS A 426 -7.71 -31.47 5.67
C LYS A 426 -6.29 -32.03 5.48
N ALA A 427 -5.56 -31.58 4.46
CA ALA A 427 -4.18 -32.01 4.21
C ALA A 427 -3.21 -31.59 5.32
N MET A 428 -3.51 -30.50 6.03
CA MET A 428 -2.78 -30.04 7.21
C MET A 428 -3.20 -30.75 8.51
N GLY A 429 -4.17 -31.67 8.45
CA GLY A 429 -4.73 -32.35 9.62
C GLY A 429 -5.72 -31.49 10.42
N VAL A 430 -6.20 -30.38 9.85
CA VAL A 430 -7.23 -29.52 10.44
C VAL A 430 -8.60 -29.94 9.90
N LYS A 431 -9.61 -29.99 10.76
CA LYS A 431 -10.98 -30.25 10.33
C LYS A 431 -11.59 -28.95 9.78
N PRO A 432 -11.97 -28.88 8.50
CA PRO A 432 -12.59 -27.68 7.94
C PRO A 432 -13.97 -27.44 8.52
N SER A 433 -14.43 -26.19 8.42
CA SER A 433 -15.82 -25.84 8.69
C SER A 433 -16.76 -26.52 7.70
N GLU A 434 -18.04 -26.67 8.07
CA GLU A 434 -19.02 -27.38 7.22
C GLU A 434 -19.18 -26.74 5.84
N MET A 435 -19.18 -25.41 5.75
CA MET A 435 -19.29 -24.68 4.48
C MET A 435 -18.07 -24.86 3.55
N MET A 436 -16.92 -25.28 4.09
CA MET A 436 -15.68 -25.54 3.36
C MET A 436 -15.43 -27.03 3.12
N ASP A 437 -16.26 -27.90 3.67
CA ASP A 437 -16.13 -29.35 3.50
C ASP A 437 -17.03 -29.82 2.35
N ARG A 438 -16.43 -30.08 1.18
CA ARG A 438 -17.15 -30.54 -0.03
C ARG A 438 -17.98 -31.82 0.16
N GLU A 439 -17.71 -32.61 1.20
CA GLU A 439 -18.43 -33.84 1.53
C GLU A 439 -19.63 -33.60 2.47
N LYS A 440 -19.72 -32.42 3.09
CA LYS A 440 -20.75 -32.09 4.10
C LYS A 440 -21.57 -30.85 3.78
N ALA A 441 -21.03 -29.89 3.04
CA ALA A 441 -21.66 -28.60 2.81
C ALA A 441 -23.01 -28.74 2.11
N TYR A 442 -24.12 -28.36 2.73
CA TYR A 442 -25.41 -28.29 2.03
C TYR A 442 -25.65 -26.88 1.46
N ILE A 443 -25.22 -26.68 0.21
CA ILE A 443 -25.13 -25.36 -0.45
C ILE A 443 -26.42 -24.54 -0.41
N PRO A 444 -27.62 -25.07 -0.74
CA PRO A 444 -28.84 -24.26 -0.75
C PRO A 444 -29.14 -23.62 0.61
N GLU A 445 -29.03 -24.38 1.70
CA GLU A 445 -29.33 -23.87 3.05
C GLU A 445 -28.26 -22.90 3.54
N LEU A 446 -27.00 -23.16 3.23
CA LEU A 446 -25.90 -22.23 3.49
C LEU A 446 -26.08 -20.89 2.75
N GLN A 447 -26.52 -20.91 1.47
CA GLN A 447 -26.80 -19.70 0.70
C GLN A 447 -28.01 -18.94 1.23
N ILE A 448 -29.10 -19.62 1.59
CA ILE A 448 -30.27 -19.00 2.22
C ILE A 448 -29.87 -18.30 3.52
N HIS A 449 -29.09 -18.98 4.37
CA HIS A 449 -28.64 -18.43 5.63
C HIS A 449 -27.72 -17.21 5.44
N PHE A 450 -26.78 -17.29 4.49
CA PHE A 450 -25.91 -16.18 4.13
C PHE A 450 -26.70 -14.96 3.66
N ILE A 451 -27.67 -15.15 2.77
CA ILE A 451 -28.52 -14.07 2.27
C ILE A 451 -29.34 -13.45 3.40
N GLN A 452 -29.99 -14.27 4.22
CA GLN A 452 -30.83 -13.79 5.33
C GLN A 452 -30.05 -13.04 6.41
N THR A 453 -28.82 -13.46 6.69
CA THR A 453 -28.06 -12.98 7.87
C THR A 453 -27.14 -11.81 7.54
N ILE A 454 -26.63 -11.75 6.30
CA ILE A 454 -25.59 -10.78 5.90
C ILE A 454 -26.09 -9.89 4.77
N VAL A 455 -26.46 -10.49 3.63
CA VAL A 455 -26.74 -9.76 2.39
C VAL A 455 -28.01 -8.91 2.52
N LYS A 456 -29.14 -9.54 2.88
CA LYS A 456 -30.43 -8.85 2.94
C LYS A 456 -30.42 -7.69 3.93
N PRO A 457 -29.94 -7.83 5.18
CA PRO A 457 -29.90 -6.72 6.12
C PRO A 457 -29.13 -5.49 5.64
N ILE A 458 -28.00 -5.66 4.94
CA ILE A 458 -27.20 -4.52 4.48
C ILE A 458 -27.82 -3.83 3.26
N PHE A 459 -28.43 -4.59 2.35
CA PHE A 459 -29.16 -4.02 1.21
C PHE A 459 -30.49 -3.37 1.63
N ASP A 460 -31.14 -3.87 2.69
CA ASP A 460 -32.29 -3.19 3.28
C ASP A 460 -31.91 -1.83 3.86
N LEU A 461 -30.80 -1.74 4.60
CA LEU A 461 -30.27 -0.46 5.10
C LEU A 461 -29.92 0.49 3.95
N LEU A 462 -29.30 -0.02 2.89
CA LEU A 462 -29.01 0.76 1.69
C LEU A 462 -30.31 1.29 1.03
N ALA A 463 -31.34 0.45 0.90
CA ALA A 463 -32.61 0.82 0.29
C ALA A 463 -33.46 1.76 1.16
N GLU A 464 -33.33 1.67 2.49
CA GLU A 464 -33.95 2.57 3.44
C GLU A 464 -33.32 3.96 3.39
N MET A 465 -31.98 4.02 3.39
CA MET A 465 -31.24 5.28 3.26
C MET A 465 -31.38 5.88 1.86
N PHE A 466 -31.40 5.05 0.82
CA PHE A 466 -31.47 5.46 -0.58
C PHE A 466 -32.56 4.68 -1.33
N PRO A 467 -33.79 5.20 -1.42
CA PRO A 467 -34.91 4.52 -2.08
C PRO A 467 -34.66 4.13 -3.54
N ALA A 468 -33.77 4.85 -4.24
CA ALA A 468 -33.37 4.51 -5.61
C ALA A 468 -32.57 3.19 -5.72
N ALA A 469 -32.00 2.69 -4.62
CA ALA A 469 -31.33 1.39 -4.56
C ALA A 469 -32.28 0.24 -4.21
N ARG A 470 -33.58 0.48 -4.01
CA ARG A 470 -34.55 -0.55 -3.57
C ARG A 470 -34.57 -1.79 -4.48
N GLU A 471 -34.38 -1.61 -5.78
CA GLU A 471 -34.31 -2.73 -6.73
C GLU A 471 -33.22 -3.77 -6.36
N THR A 472 -32.15 -3.35 -5.68
CA THR A 472 -31.09 -4.26 -5.23
C THR A 472 -31.55 -5.17 -4.09
N ALA A 473 -32.32 -4.63 -3.13
CA ALA A 473 -32.87 -5.38 -2.00
C ALA A 473 -33.97 -6.34 -2.45
N GLU A 474 -34.78 -5.95 -3.44
CA GLU A 474 -35.80 -6.80 -4.08
C GLU A 474 -35.14 -7.94 -4.87
N ALA A 475 -34.07 -7.67 -5.62
CA ALA A 475 -33.32 -8.71 -6.34
C ALA A 475 -32.71 -9.76 -5.39
N VAL A 476 -32.24 -9.33 -4.20
CA VAL A 476 -31.75 -10.24 -3.16
C VAL A 476 -32.86 -11.14 -2.63
N ASP A 477 -34.07 -10.59 -2.41
CA ASP A 477 -35.24 -11.38 -2.00
C ASP A 477 -35.63 -12.41 -3.06
N HIS A 478 -35.61 -12.01 -4.34
CA HIS A 478 -35.89 -12.92 -5.44
C HIS A 478 -34.87 -14.06 -5.48
N ASN A 479 -33.57 -13.76 -5.42
CA ASN A 479 -32.51 -14.79 -5.40
C ASN A 479 -32.62 -15.75 -4.22
N LYS A 480 -33.04 -15.25 -3.06
CA LYS A 480 -33.34 -16.09 -1.89
C LYS A 480 -34.49 -17.05 -2.18
N MET A 481 -35.58 -16.58 -2.80
CA MET A 481 -36.71 -17.45 -3.19
C MET A 481 -36.25 -18.55 -4.15
N TYR A 482 -35.38 -18.24 -5.12
CA TYR A 482 -34.79 -19.26 -5.99
C TYR A 482 -34.03 -20.33 -5.19
N TRP A 483 -33.18 -19.92 -4.23
CA TRP A 483 -32.47 -20.88 -3.37
C TRP A 483 -33.39 -21.73 -2.48
N GLU A 484 -34.47 -21.15 -1.96
CA GLU A 484 -35.49 -21.89 -1.21
C GLU A 484 -36.16 -22.95 -2.09
N ARG A 485 -36.48 -22.63 -3.36
CA ARG A 485 -37.00 -23.61 -4.33
C ARG A 485 -36.00 -24.69 -4.68
N VAL A 486 -34.74 -24.32 -4.87
CA VAL A 486 -33.65 -25.29 -5.09
C VAL A 486 -33.57 -26.26 -3.91
N SER A 487 -33.62 -25.76 -2.68
CA SER A 487 -33.62 -26.56 -1.46
C SER A 487 -34.81 -27.53 -1.40
N ASP A 488 -36.02 -27.04 -1.66
CA ASP A 488 -37.26 -27.84 -1.68
C ASP A 488 -37.21 -28.99 -2.71
N ILE A 489 -36.71 -28.71 -3.92
CA ILE A 489 -36.60 -29.73 -4.97
C ILE A 489 -35.49 -30.73 -4.62
N CYS A 490 -34.36 -30.26 -4.10
CA CYS A 490 -33.25 -31.14 -3.72
C CYS A 490 -33.63 -32.10 -2.60
N ARG A 491 -34.36 -31.62 -1.57
CA ARG A 491 -34.87 -32.47 -0.48
C ARG A 491 -35.80 -33.56 -1.00
N ARG A 492 -36.62 -33.26 -2.03
CA ARG A 492 -37.50 -34.24 -2.70
C ARG A 492 -36.73 -35.24 -3.56
N ARG A 493 -35.73 -34.79 -4.33
CA ARG A 493 -35.00 -35.62 -5.30
C ARG A 493 -33.93 -36.51 -4.67
N TYR A 494 -33.21 -36.01 -3.67
CA TYR A 494 -31.92 -36.60 -3.29
C TYR A 494 -31.86 -37.21 -1.88
N ALA A 495 -32.95 -37.22 -1.11
CA ALA A 495 -33.16 -37.94 0.16
C ALA A 495 -31.91 -38.55 0.87
N ASN A 496 -30.91 -37.70 1.20
CA ASN A 496 -29.63 -37.98 1.90
C ASN A 496 -28.34 -38.23 1.08
N SER A 497 -28.28 -38.04 -0.25
CA SER A 497 -27.01 -38.25 -0.99
C SER A 497 -26.89 -37.47 -2.31
N ALA A 498 -26.79 -36.14 -2.23
CA ALA A 498 -26.26 -35.35 -3.36
C ALA A 498 -24.87 -34.82 -3.00
N SER A 499 -23.91 -35.01 -3.89
CA SER A 499 -22.69 -34.19 -3.92
C SER A 499 -23.12 -32.76 -4.23
N SER A 500 -22.66 -31.81 -3.43
CA SER A 500 -23.22 -30.45 -3.41
C SER A 500 -22.91 -29.64 -4.67
N LEU A 501 -21.85 -30.01 -5.41
CA LEU A 501 -21.48 -29.35 -6.67
C LEU A 501 -22.32 -29.82 -7.86
N ASP A 502 -22.82 -31.06 -7.84
CA ASP A 502 -23.65 -31.63 -8.91
C ASP A 502 -24.93 -30.78 -9.13
N LEU A 503 -25.33 -30.02 -8.10
CA LEU A 503 -26.40 -29.03 -8.12
C LEU A 503 -26.24 -27.99 -9.24
N PHE A 504 -25.02 -27.55 -9.48
CA PHE A 504 -24.76 -26.45 -10.41
C PHE A 504 -24.87 -26.91 -11.87
N GLU A 505 -24.56 -28.19 -12.14
CA GLU A 505 -24.57 -28.80 -13.48
C GLU A 505 -25.92 -29.46 -13.84
N ASP A 506 -26.86 -29.61 -12.90
CA ASP A 506 -28.17 -30.25 -13.14
C ASP A 506 -29.14 -29.32 -13.91
N GLU A 507 -29.10 -29.37 -15.25
CA GLU A 507 -30.02 -28.63 -16.12
C GLU A 507 -31.50 -28.99 -15.89
N LYS A 508 -31.81 -30.20 -15.40
CA LYS A 508 -33.20 -30.60 -15.11
C LYS A 508 -33.70 -29.97 -13.83
N LEU A 509 -32.82 -29.79 -12.84
CA LEU A 509 -33.13 -29.03 -11.63
C LEU A 509 -33.41 -27.57 -11.98
N GLU A 510 -32.56 -26.97 -12.82
CA GLU A 510 -32.72 -25.58 -13.25
C GLU A 510 -34.06 -25.35 -13.96
N LYS A 511 -34.43 -26.23 -14.90
CA LYS A 511 -35.75 -26.16 -15.56
C LYS A 511 -36.92 -26.32 -14.59
N GLU A 512 -36.81 -27.22 -13.60
CA GLU A 512 -37.88 -27.40 -12.61
C GLU A 512 -38.03 -26.17 -11.70
N VAL A 513 -36.91 -25.56 -11.28
CA VAL A 513 -36.93 -24.33 -10.47
C VAL A 513 -37.61 -23.18 -11.23
N LEU A 514 -37.22 -22.96 -12.49
CA LEU A 514 -37.80 -21.90 -13.33
C LEU A 514 -39.31 -22.12 -13.57
N GLN A 515 -39.71 -23.35 -13.92
CA GLN A 515 -41.13 -23.69 -14.10
C GLN A 515 -41.97 -23.54 -12.83
N CYS A 516 -41.38 -23.79 -11.66
CA CYS A 516 -42.07 -23.61 -10.38
C CYS A 516 -42.30 -22.13 -10.07
N LEU A 517 -41.41 -21.23 -10.50
CA LEU A 517 -41.50 -19.79 -10.23
C LEU A 517 -42.41 -19.09 -11.24
N GLU A 518 -42.38 -19.46 -12.52
CA GLU A 518 -43.33 -18.96 -13.53
C GLU A 518 -44.80 -19.21 -13.12
N LYS A 519 -45.08 -20.37 -12.51
CA LYS A 519 -46.43 -20.71 -12.01
C LYS A 519 -46.87 -19.88 -10.80
N ILE A 520 -45.95 -19.27 -10.07
CA ILE A 520 -46.26 -18.40 -8.93
C ILE A 520 -46.55 -17.00 -9.45
N GLU A 521 -45.77 -16.51 -10.41
CA GLU A 521 -46.01 -15.22 -11.08
C GLU A 521 -47.32 -15.19 -11.90
N GLU A 522 -47.82 -16.34 -12.38
CA GLU A 522 -49.14 -16.45 -13.03
C GLU A 522 -50.33 -16.50 -12.04
N HIS A 523 -50.07 -16.60 -10.73
CA HIS A 523 -51.09 -16.78 -9.69
C HIS A 523 -51.11 -15.67 -8.63
N GLU A 524 -50.22 -14.68 -8.72
CA GLU A 524 -50.27 -13.37 -8.07
C GLU A 524 -50.80 -12.30 -9.04
#